data_AF-A0A0G1QPE0-F1
#
_entry.id   AF-A0A0G1QPE0-F1
#
_cell.length_a   1.000
_cell.length_b   1.000
_cell.length_c   1.000
_cell.angle_alpha   90.00
_cell.angle_beta   90.00
_cell.angle_gamma   90.00
#
_symmetry.space_group_name_H-M   'P 1'
#
loop_
_entity.id
_entity.type
_entity.pdbx_description
1 polymer ?
#
loop_
_entity_poly.entity_id
_entity_poly.type
_entity_poly.pdbx_seq_one_letter_code
_entity_poly.pdbx_strand_id
1 'polypeptide(L)'
;MMDPDEGITIIGQTNFRNKVAFGIKEKDRMRHTYIVGKTGSGKSVLLENMIIDDIREGRGVGLLDPHGELAETILKFIPEERLNDVVYFNPSDMAYPIGFNPLEKVSEEHIHLVASGIMAVFKKVWADVWSNRMQYILNNTLLALLEYPGATLLDVMRMLTNKTFRDNVVKELTDPVVKTFWVEEFSKWTAKYADEANAAVLNKIGQLVSNPLIRHIVGQPHSTINLRQIMDEGKILIMNLSKGRMGEDNSSLIGAMFITKIQMAAMSRADISNLEDRKS
;
A
#
# COMPACT_ATOMS: atom_id res chain seq x y z
N MET A 1 -19.00 29.12 -23.63
CA MET A 1 -17.59 29.18 -24.03
C MET A 1 -16.81 28.46 -22.95
N MET A 2 -15.99 27.48 -23.31
CA MET A 2 -15.08 26.83 -22.37
C MET A 2 -13.94 27.80 -22.05
N ASP A 3 -13.60 27.90 -20.78
CA ASP A 3 -12.44 28.66 -20.32
C ASP A 3 -11.17 28.00 -20.87
N PRO A 4 -10.29 28.71 -21.59
CA PRO A 4 -9.07 28.15 -22.16
C PRO A 4 -8.09 27.60 -21.10
N ASP A 5 -8.23 28.03 -19.85
CA ASP A 5 -7.40 27.63 -18.70
C ASP A 5 -7.89 26.36 -17.97
N GLU A 6 -9.05 25.79 -18.36
CA GLU A 6 -9.48 24.50 -17.78
C GLU A 6 -8.89 23.33 -18.58
N GLY A 7 -7.77 22.77 -18.11
CA GLY A 7 -7.17 21.56 -18.67
C GLY A 7 -8.17 20.42 -18.86
N ILE A 8 -8.03 19.65 -19.94
CA ILE A 8 -8.93 18.55 -20.32
C ILE A 8 -8.11 17.28 -20.55
N THR A 9 -8.37 16.23 -19.77
CA THR A 9 -7.86 14.88 -20.08
C THR A 9 -8.68 14.30 -21.23
N ILE A 10 -8.05 14.11 -22.39
CA ILE A 10 -8.72 13.58 -23.59
C ILE A 10 -9.03 12.10 -23.39
N ILE A 11 -10.29 11.70 -23.63
CA ILE A 11 -10.73 10.30 -23.50
C ILE A 11 -11.22 9.70 -24.81
N GLY A 12 -11.39 10.51 -25.85
CA GLY A 12 -11.84 10.02 -27.15
C GLY A 12 -12.12 11.13 -28.15
N GLN A 13 -12.69 10.71 -29.28
CA GLN A 13 -13.06 11.58 -30.40
C GLN A 13 -14.44 11.22 -30.91
N THR A 14 -15.24 12.22 -31.29
CA THR A 14 -16.56 12.00 -31.89
C THR A 14 -16.44 11.25 -33.22
N ASN A 15 -17.36 10.33 -33.48
CA ASN A 15 -17.38 9.50 -34.69
C ASN A 15 -18.36 9.98 -35.77
N PHE A 16 -19.03 11.14 -35.58
CA PHE A 16 -20.05 11.65 -36.50
C PHE A 16 -19.70 13.03 -37.05
N ARG A 17 -19.75 13.17 -38.39
CA ARG A 17 -19.50 14.37 -39.21
C ARG A 17 -18.12 15.01 -39.06
N ASN A 18 -17.83 15.57 -37.88
CA ASN A 18 -16.54 16.17 -37.56
C ASN A 18 -15.92 15.40 -36.40
N LYS A 19 -14.65 15.05 -36.54
CA LYS A 19 -13.91 14.34 -35.50
C LYS A 19 -13.38 15.34 -34.46
N VAL A 20 -14.14 15.57 -33.40
CA VAL A 20 -13.81 16.51 -32.32
C VAL A 20 -13.34 15.71 -31.10
N ALA A 21 -12.19 16.07 -30.55
CA ALA A 21 -11.70 15.46 -29.31
C ALA A 21 -12.61 15.87 -28.14
N PHE A 22 -12.87 14.93 -27.23
CA PHE A 22 -13.61 15.20 -25.99
C PHE A 22 -12.94 14.50 -24.81
N GLY A 23 -13.21 15.01 -23.62
CA GLY A 23 -12.47 14.66 -22.42
C GLY A 23 -13.20 14.97 -21.13
N ILE A 24 -12.51 14.73 -20.02
CA ILE A 24 -12.94 15.08 -18.66
C ILE A 24 -12.17 16.33 -18.25
N LYS A 25 -12.86 17.34 -17.74
CA LYS A 25 -12.20 18.52 -17.17
C LYS A 25 -11.41 18.12 -15.94
N GLU A 26 -10.23 18.69 -15.72
CA GLU A 26 -9.39 18.37 -14.57
C GLU A 26 -10.13 18.52 -13.23
N LYS A 27 -10.90 19.60 -13.06
CA LYS A 27 -11.72 19.83 -11.86
C LYS A 27 -12.77 18.74 -11.58
N ASP A 28 -13.31 18.15 -12.64
CA ASP A 28 -14.31 17.08 -12.54
C ASP A 28 -13.60 15.75 -12.25
N ARG A 29 -12.42 15.55 -12.84
CA ARG A 29 -11.57 14.38 -12.63
C ARG A 29 -11.07 14.25 -11.18
N MET A 30 -10.83 15.37 -10.49
CA MET A 30 -10.50 15.41 -9.06
C MET A 30 -11.56 14.77 -8.15
N ARG A 31 -12.81 14.61 -8.63
CA ARG A 31 -13.92 13.98 -7.88
C ARG A 31 -13.97 12.45 -8.04
N HIS A 32 -12.87 11.86 -8.52
CA HIS A 32 -12.73 10.45 -8.89
C HIS A 32 -13.53 10.05 -10.15
N THR A 33 -13.10 8.97 -10.79
CA THR A 33 -13.74 8.45 -12.01
C THR A 33 -13.99 6.95 -11.83
N TYR A 34 -15.23 6.53 -12.07
CA TYR A 34 -15.61 5.11 -12.03
C TYR A 34 -15.85 4.60 -13.45
N ILE A 35 -15.00 3.67 -13.90
CA ILE A 35 -15.01 3.13 -15.26
C ILE A 35 -15.55 1.70 -15.23
N VAL A 36 -16.68 1.47 -15.91
CA VAL A 36 -17.36 0.16 -15.97
C VAL A 36 -17.47 -0.32 -17.41
N GLY A 37 -17.32 -1.62 -17.61
CA GLY A 37 -17.37 -2.25 -18.93
C GLY A 37 -17.06 -3.74 -18.85
N LYS A 38 -17.45 -4.51 -19.85
CA LYS A 38 -17.10 -5.94 -19.95
C LYS A 38 -15.65 -6.12 -20.40
N THR A 39 -15.10 -7.33 -20.32
CA THR A 39 -13.80 -7.64 -20.93
C THR A 39 -13.84 -7.33 -22.43
N GLY A 40 -12.78 -6.74 -22.97
CA GLY A 40 -12.71 -6.33 -24.38
C GLY A 40 -13.43 -5.01 -24.72
N SER A 41 -14.07 -4.33 -23.76
CA SER A 41 -14.79 -3.07 -24.03
C SER A 41 -13.90 -1.82 -24.11
N GLY A 42 -12.57 -1.97 -24.08
CA GLY A 42 -11.62 -0.86 -24.13
C GLY A 42 -11.30 -0.15 -22.80
N LYS A 43 -11.68 -0.73 -21.64
CA LYS A 43 -11.38 -0.12 -20.32
C LYS A 43 -9.87 0.12 -20.09
N SER A 44 -9.04 -0.89 -20.38
CA SER A 44 -7.59 -0.79 -20.21
C SER A 44 -7.03 0.28 -21.12
N VAL A 45 -7.44 0.29 -22.40
CA VAL A 45 -7.05 1.32 -23.38
C VAL A 45 -7.45 2.73 -22.94
N LEU A 46 -8.64 2.89 -22.32
CA LEU A 46 -9.04 4.19 -21.76
C LEU A 46 -8.11 4.62 -20.62
N LEU A 47 -7.84 3.73 -19.66
CA LEU A 47 -6.91 4.01 -18.56
C LEU A 47 -5.48 4.29 -19.06
N GLU A 48 -5.01 3.53 -20.05
CA GLU A 48 -3.71 3.73 -20.70
C GLU A 48 -3.58 5.15 -21.25
N ASN A 49 -4.56 5.58 -22.05
CA ASN A 49 -4.54 6.91 -22.65
C ASN A 49 -4.57 8.01 -21.58
N MET A 50 -5.38 7.86 -20.52
CA MET A 50 -5.43 8.84 -19.43
C MET A 50 -4.10 8.93 -18.67
N ILE A 51 -3.46 7.79 -18.40
CA ILE A 51 -2.15 7.75 -17.71
C ILE A 51 -1.05 8.35 -18.59
N ILE A 52 -1.03 8.00 -19.88
CA ILE A 52 -0.03 8.53 -20.83
C ILE A 52 -0.18 10.05 -20.96
N ASP A 53 -1.40 10.56 -21.00
CA ASP A 53 -1.70 11.99 -20.99
C ASP A 53 -1.10 12.67 -19.75
N ASP A 54 -1.35 12.12 -18.55
CA ASP A 54 -0.76 12.66 -17.31
C ASP A 54 0.76 12.69 -17.32
N ILE A 55 1.39 11.60 -17.76
CA ILE A 55 2.85 11.49 -17.80
C ILE A 55 3.44 12.54 -18.76
N ARG A 56 2.82 12.75 -19.92
CA ARG A 56 3.25 13.71 -20.95
C ARG A 56 3.06 15.16 -20.52
N GLU A 57 1.97 15.45 -19.81
CA GLU A 57 1.69 16.77 -19.25
C GLU A 57 2.49 17.05 -17.95
N GLY A 58 3.44 16.17 -17.59
CA GLY A 58 4.30 16.37 -16.43
C GLY A 58 3.63 16.12 -15.08
N ARG A 59 2.43 15.54 -15.06
CA ARG A 59 1.67 15.22 -13.84
C ARG A 59 2.21 13.94 -13.18
N GLY A 60 1.96 13.81 -11.87
CA GLY A 60 2.29 12.61 -11.10
C GLY A 60 1.31 11.48 -11.40
N VAL A 61 1.77 10.23 -11.31
CA VAL A 61 0.91 9.05 -11.54
C VAL A 61 1.23 7.96 -10.53
N GLY A 62 0.18 7.39 -9.92
CA GLY A 62 0.24 6.13 -9.19
C GLY A 62 -0.58 5.06 -9.90
N LEU A 63 0.07 4.02 -10.41
CA LEU A 63 -0.56 2.87 -11.04
C LEU A 63 -0.38 1.63 -10.15
N LEU A 64 -1.49 1.01 -9.76
CA LEU A 64 -1.52 -0.31 -9.11
C LEU A 64 -2.16 -1.31 -10.08
N ASP A 65 -1.34 -2.23 -10.61
CA ASP A 65 -1.78 -3.21 -11.59
C ASP A 65 -1.62 -4.65 -11.05
N PRO A 66 -2.72 -5.34 -10.70
CA PRO A 66 -2.68 -6.72 -10.23
C PRO A 66 -2.43 -7.76 -11.35
N HIS A 67 -2.54 -7.36 -12.62
CA HIS A 67 -2.35 -8.25 -13.77
C HIS A 67 -0.94 -8.07 -14.38
N GLY A 68 -0.45 -6.83 -14.39
CA GLY A 68 0.89 -6.43 -14.84
C GLY A 68 0.94 -5.94 -16.29
N GLU A 69 -0.06 -6.26 -17.11
CA GLU A 69 -0.08 -5.93 -18.54
C GLU A 69 -0.18 -4.41 -18.79
N LEU A 70 -0.93 -3.70 -17.96
CA LEU A 70 -1.04 -2.24 -18.00
C LEU A 70 0.27 -1.59 -17.55
N ALA A 71 0.88 -2.09 -16.46
CA ALA A 71 2.17 -1.61 -15.98
C ALA A 71 3.28 -1.71 -17.04
N GLU A 72 3.42 -2.87 -17.68
CA GLU A 72 4.40 -3.09 -18.76
C GLU A 72 4.12 -2.25 -20.01
N THR A 73 2.85 -1.93 -20.26
CA THR A 73 2.47 -1.06 -21.38
C THR A 73 2.87 0.38 -21.08
N ILE A 74 2.52 0.92 -19.91
CA ILE A 74 2.83 2.30 -19.52
C ILE A 74 4.35 2.56 -19.54
N LEU A 75 5.17 1.61 -19.09
CA LEU A 75 6.64 1.75 -19.11
C LEU A 75 7.19 2.09 -20.51
N LYS A 76 6.55 1.62 -21.59
CA LYS A 76 6.98 1.88 -22.98
C LYS A 76 6.64 3.29 -23.47
N PHE A 77 5.77 4.01 -22.77
CA PHE A 77 5.31 5.34 -23.13
C PHE A 77 5.88 6.45 -22.23
N ILE A 78 6.75 6.09 -21.27
CA ILE A 78 7.45 7.07 -20.44
C ILE A 78 8.47 7.81 -21.31
N PRO A 79 8.38 9.14 -21.40
CA PRO A 79 9.33 9.92 -22.20
C PRO A 79 10.70 9.97 -21.50
N GLU A 80 11.77 10.15 -22.28
CA GLU A 80 13.16 10.04 -21.79
C GLU A 80 13.45 11.02 -20.64
N GLU A 81 12.91 12.24 -20.72
CA GLU A 81 13.06 13.28 -19.71
C GLU A 81 12.42 12.94 -18.35
N ARG A 82 11.48 11.98 -18.30
CA ARG A 82 10.80 11.54 -17.08
C ARG A 82 11.33 10.21 -16.54
N LEU A 83 12.31 9.56 -17.18
CA LEU A 83 12.81 8.24 -16.77
C LEU A 83 13.31 8.22 -15.31
N ASN A 84 13.96 9.30 -14.87
CA ASN A 84 14.47 9.43 -13.50
C ASN A 84 13.37 9.66 -12.45
N ASP A 85 12.13 9.95 -12.89
CA ASP A 85 10.98 10.11 -12.00
C ASP A 85 10.22 8.81 -11.78
N VAL A 86 10.65 7.71 -12.41
CA VAL A 86 9.95 6.42 -12.36
C VAL A 86 10.39 5.60 -11.17
N VAL A 87 9.42 5.21 -10.36
CA VAL A 87 9.57 4.18 -9.32
C VAL A 87 8.77 2.96 -9.77
N TYR A 88 9.48 1.94 -10.24
CA TYR A 88 8.87 0.68 -10.68
C TYR A 88 8.95 -0.36 -9.57
N PHE A 89 7.83 -0.59 -8.90
CA PHE A 89 7.68 -1.62 -7.87
C PHE A 89 7.27 -2.96 -8.50
N ASN A 90 8.23 -3.88 -8.58
CA ASN A 90 8.00 -5.24 -9.04
C ASN A 90 8.53 -6.25 -8.01
N PRO A 91 7.66 -6.84 -7.20
CA PRO A 91 8.02 -7.89 -6.24
C PRO A 91 8.69 -9.12 -6.82
N SER A 92 8.60 -9.35 -8.13
CA SER A 92 9.24 -10.48 -8.80
C SER A 92 10.69 -10.20 -9.18
N ASP A 93 11.15 -8.95 -9.06
CA ASP A 93 12.55 -8.59 -9.26
C ASP A 93 13.37 -8.96 -8.01
N MET A 94 14.07 -10.09 -8.11
CA MET A 94 14.97 -10.56 -7.06
C MET A 94 16.36 -9.92 -7.11
N ALA A 95 16.74 -9.30 -8.22
CA ALA A 95 18.04 -8.64 -8.35
C ALA A 95 18.04 -7.29 -7.61
N TYR A 96 16.91 -6.59 -7.64
CA TYR A 96 16.72 -5.30 -6.99
C TYR A 96 15.43 -5.27 -6.15
N PRO A 97 15.37 -6.02 -5.03
CA PRO A 97 14.17 -6.11 -4.21
C PRO A 97 13.88 -4.77 -3.52
N ILE A 98 12.70 -4.21 -3.79
CA ILE A 98 12.24 -2.96 -3.17
C ILE A 98 11.65 -3.28 -1.80
N GLY A 99 12.25 -2.73 -0.75
CA GLY A 99 11.76 -2.83 0.62
C GLY A 99 10.53 -1.95 0.84
N PHE A 100 9.50 -2.52 1.46
CA PHE A 100 8.30 -1.81 1.90
C PHE A 100 7.92 -2.33 3.29
N ASN A 101 8.16 -1.50 4.30
CA ASN A 101 7.83 -1.84 5.68
C ASN A 101 6.53 -1.14 6.09
N PRO A 102 5.39 -1.86 6.18
CA PRO A 102 4.14 -1.26 6.62
C PRO A 102 4.19 -0.83 8.11
N LEU A 103 5.10 -1.41 8.89
CA LEU A 103 5.36 -1.05 10.30
C LEU A 103 6.48 -0.01 10.48
N GLU A 104 6.96 0.59 9.40
CA GLU A 104 7.96 1.65 9.50
C GLU A 104 7.45 2.79 10.39
N LYS A 105 8.38 3.33 11.20
CA LYS A 105 8.09 4.30 12.26
C LYS A 105 7.25 5.47 11.74
N VAL A 106 6.16 5.74 12.44
CA VAL A 106 5.26 6.89 12.22
C VAL A 106 5.20 7.76 13.48
N SER A 107 4.60 8.95 13.41
CA SER A 107 4.28 9.72 14.61
C SER A 107 3.26 8.97 15.47
N GLU A 108 3.32 9.19 16.78
CA GLU A 108 2.50 8.47 17.78
C GLU A 108 0.99 8.54 17.47
N GLU A 109 0.52 9.71 17.03
CA GLU A 109 -0.88 9.95 16.63
C GLU A 109 -1.36 9.05 15.46
N HIS A 110 -0.44 8.55 14.62
CA HIS A 110 -0.76 7.71 13.47
C HIS A 110 -0.62 6.22 13.74
N ILE A 111 -0.10 5.79 14.90
CA ILE A 111 0.12 4.37 15.23
C ILE A 111 -1.19 3.58 15.10
N HIS A 112 -2.28 4.06 15.72
CA HIS A 112 -3.57 3.38 15.65
C HIS A 112 -4.15 3.33 14.22
N LEU A 113 -3.91 4.38 13.42
CA LEU A 113 -4.37 4.42 12.03
C LEU A 113 -3.65 3.37 11.18
N VAL A 114 -2.32 3.25 11.33
CA VAL A 114 -1.53 2.21 10.64
C VAL A 114 -1.96 0.82 11.08
N ALA A 115 -2.07 0.59 12.40
CA ALA A 115 -2.49 -0.71 12.93
C ALA A 115 -3.88 -1.11 12.41
N SER A 116 -4.84 -0.19 12.43
CA SER A 116 -6.20 -0.40 11.91
C SER A 116 -6.21 -0.67 10.41
N GLY A 117 -5.41 0.06 9.62
CA GLY A 117 -5.26 -0.17 8.19
C GLY A 117 -4.73 -1.57 7.88
N ILE A 118 -3.63 -1.98 8.54
CA ILE A 118 -3.08 -3.34 8.41
C ILE A 118 -4.11 -4.38 8.84
N MET A 119 -4.81 -4.15 9.96
CA MET A 119 -5.85 -5.06 10.45
C MET A 119 -6.99 -5.24 9.44
N ALA A 120 -7.42 -4.15 8.80
CA ALA A 120 -8.46 -4.18 7.77
C ALA A 120 -8.02 -4.99 6.54
N VAL A 121 -6.74 -4.88 6.14
CA VAL A 121 -6.16 -5.70 5.07
C VAL A 121 -6.19 -7.18 5.43
N PHE A 122 -5.70 -7.54 6.62
CA PHE A 122 -5.71 -8.93 7.09
C PHE A 122 -7.14 -9.50 7.15
N LYS A 123 -8.07 -8.75 7.72
CA LYS A 123 -9.49 -9.15 7.80
C LYS A 123 -10.11 -9.37 6.42
N LYS A 124 -9.75 -8.54 5.43
CA LYS A 124 -10.27 -8.67 4.06
C LYS A 124 -9.73 -9.92 3.35
N VAL A 125 -8.43 -10.21 3.50
CA VAL A 125 -7.79 -11.36 2.84
C VAL A 125 -8.28 -12.68 3.45
N TRP A 126 -8.49 -12.75 4.76
CA TRP A 126 -8.89 -13.96 5.46
C TRP A 126 -10.31 -13.90 6.04
N ALA A 127 -11.24 -13.24 5.34
CA ALA A 127 -12.59 -12.95 5.84
C ALA A 127 -13.33 -14.18 6.37
N ASP A 128 -13.20 -15.33 5.69
CA ASP A 128 -13.92 -16.57 6.03
C ASP A 128 -13.41 -17.27 7.28
N VAL A 129 -12.18 -16.98 7.72
CA VAL A 129 -11.50 -17.65 8.84
C VAL A 129 -11.04 -16.67 9.92
N TRP A 130 -11.55 -15.44 9.87
CA TRP A 130 -11.22 -14.38 10.80
C TRP A 130 -11.93 -14.58 12.15
N SER A 131 -11.22 -14.39 13.26
CA SER A 131 -11.80 -14.53 14.61
C SER A 131 -11.49 -13.34 15.51
N ASN A 132 -12.38 -13.06 16.47
CA ASN A 132 -12.18 -11.99 17.44
C ASN A 132 -10.89 -12.17 18.24
N ARG A 133 -10.53 -13.41 18.59
CA ARG A 133 -9.28 -13.73 19.28
C ARG A 133 -8.06 -13.42 18.41
N MET A 134 -8.08 -13.82 17.14
CA MET A 134 -7.00 -13.49 16.20
C MET A 134 -6.82 -11.98 16.06
N GLN A 135 -7.93 -11.25 15.91
CA GLN A 135 -7.94 -9.79 15.82
C GLN A 135 -7.35 -9.15 17.08
N TYR A 136 -7.77 -9.58 18.27
CA TYR A 136 -7.30 -9.03 19.54
C TYR A 136 -5.78 -9.23 19.73
N ILE A 137 -5.28 -10.44 19.49
CA ILE A 137 -3.84 -10.76 19.62
C ILE A 137 -3.02 -9.99 18.59
N LEU A 138 -3.45 -10.02 17.32
CA LEU A 138 -2.73 -9.32 16.26
C LEU A 138 -2.73 -7.81 16.47
N ASN A 139 -3.84 -7.22 16.95
CA ASN A 139 -3.91 -5.78 17.19
C ASN A 139 -2.90 -5.32 18.25
N ASN A 140 -2.88 -5.99 19.40
CA ASN A 140 -1.89 -5.70 20.46
C ASN A 140 -0.45 -5.95 20.00
N THR A 141 -0.24 -6.91 19.09
CA THR A 141 1.06 -7.17 18.49
C THR A 141 1.49 -6.06 17.53
N LEU A 142 0.60 -5.61 16.64
CA LEU A 142 0.91 -4.53 15.70
C LEU A 142 1.16 -3.22 16.44
N LEU A 143 0.34 -2.87 17.43
CA LEU A 143 0.54 -1.67 18.24
C LEU A 143 1.90 -1.68 18.94
N ALA A 144 2.25 -2.79 19.58
CA ALA A 144 3.54 -2.91 20.26
C ALA A 144 4.73 -2.82 19.29
N LEU A 145 4.62 -3.43 18.11
CA LEU A 145 5.69 -3.39 17.11
C LEU A 145 5.81 -2.02 16.42
N LEU A 146 4.73 -1.25 16.26
CA LEU A 146 4.79 0.11 15.70
C LEU A 146 5.52 1.09 16.63
N GLU A 147 5.55 0.84 17.94
CA GLU A 147 6.36 1.60 18.90
C GLU A 147 7.83 1.14 18.93
N TYR A 148 8.12 -0.09 18.47
CA TYR A 148 9.45 -0.66 18.54
C TYR A 148 10.33 -0.29 17.34
N PRO A 149 11.52 0.31 17.54
CA PRO A 149 12.40 0.73 16.45
C PRO A 149 12.81 -0.42 15.52
N GLY A 150 12.63 -0.22 14.21
CA GLY A 150 13.06 -1.17 13.18
C GLY A 150 12.25 -2.46 13.11
N ALA A 151 11.09 -2.52 13.76
CA ALA A 151 10.19 -3.66 13.66
C ALA A 151 9.65 -3.84 12.24
N THR A 152 9.41 -5.10 11.90
CA THR A 152 8.91 -5.55 10.59
C THR A 152 7.73 -6.50 10.77
N LEU A 153 7.00 -6.82 9.70
CA LEU A 153 5.92 -7.81 9.79
C LEU A 153 6.42 -9.20 10.22
N LEU A 154 7.71 -9.50 10.01
CA LEU A 154 8.31 -10.77 10.46
C LEU A 154 8.38 -10.84 11.99
N ASP A 155 8.49 -9.69 12.66
CA ASP A 155 8.61 -9.61 14.10
C ASP A 155 7.30 -9.94 14.82
N VAL A 156 6.15 -10.00 14.11
CA VAL A 156 4.89 -10.53 14.66
C VAL A 156 5.08 -11.95 15.17
N MET A 157 5.78 -12.81 14.42
CA MET A 157 6.07 -14.16 14.86
C MET A 157 7.00 -14.17 16.08
N ARG A 158 8.02 -13.30 16.08
CA ARG A 158 9.00 -13.22 17.18
C ARG A 158 8.34 -12.70 18.46
N MET A 159 7.44 -11.72 18.37
CA MET A 159 6.70 -11.18 19.50
C MET A 159 5.86 -12.26 20.21
N LEU A 160 5.25 -13.15 19.43
CA LEU A 160 4.39 -14.22 19.96
C LEU A 160 5.19 -15.42 20.48
N THR A 161 6.32 -15.77 19.85
CA THR A 161 7.05 -17.03 20.14
C THR A 161 8.35 -16.86 20.93
N ASN A 162 8.99 -15.69 20.87
CA ASN A 162 10.28 -15.45 21.52
C ASN A 162 10.11 -14.51 22.72
N LYS A 163 10.20 -15.08 23.93
CA LYS A 163 10.06 -14.33 25.19
C LYS A 163 11.09 -13.21 25.32
N THR A 164 12.36 -13.45 24.99
CA THR A 164 13.42 -12.44 25.13
C THR A 164 13.19 -11.25 24.21
N PHE A 165 12.80 -11.50 22.96
CA PHE A 165 12.46 -10.42 22.02
C PHE A 165 11.25 -9.63 22.52
N ARG A 166 10.19 -10.33 22.94
CA ARG A 166 9.00 -9.70 23.52
C ARG A 166 9.33 -8.83 24.74
N ASP A 167 10.15 -9.33 25.66
CA ASP A 167 10.56 -8.57 26.85
C ASP A 167 11.32 -7.29 26.48
N ASN A 168 12.08 -7.27 25.38
CA ASN A 168 12.73 -6.08 24.87
C ASN A 168 11.73 -5.09 24.25
N VAL A 169 10.77 -5.57 23.45
CA VAL A 169 9.71 -4.73 22.89
C VAL A 169 8.89 -4.07 24.01
N VAL A 170 8.47 -4.86 25.01
CA VAL A 170 7.62 -4.39 26.13
C VAL A 170 8.29 -3.30 26.97
N LYS A 171 9.62 -3.28 27.06
CA LYS A 171 10.37 -2.23 27.77
C LYS A 171 10.24 -0.87 27.09
N GLU A 172 10.23 -0.86 25.76
CA GLU A 172 10.13 0.35 24.94
C GLU A 172 8.69 0.88 24.82
N LEU A 173 7.68 0.10 25.23
CA LEU A 173 6.28 0.52 25.14
C LEU A 173 5.96 1.69 26.06
N THR A 174 5.31 2.68 25.47
CA THR A 174 4.80 3.89 26.09
C THR A 174 3.29 3.80 26.35
N ASP A 175 2.52 3.12 25.49
CA ASP A 175 1.09 2.93 25.67
C ASP A 175 0.78 2.00 26.87
N PRO A 176 0.12 2.49 27.93
CA PRO A 176 -0.14 1.71 29.13
C PRO A 176 -1.14 0.56 28.90
N VAL A 177 -2.07 0.69 27.95
CA VAL A 177 -3.07 -0.34 27.63
C VAL A 177 -2.40 -1.51 26.91
N VAL A 178 -1.61 -1.22 25.88
CA VAL A 178 -0.85 -2.25 25.14
C VAL A 178 0.14 -2.94 26.07
N LYS A 179 0.84 -2.17 26.90
CA LYS A 179 1.78 -2.71 27.90
C LYS A 179 1.08 -3.63 28.92
N THR A 180 -0.11 -3.24 29.39
CA THR A 180 -0.91 -4.05 30.31
C THR A 180 -1.28 -5.40 29.69
N PHE A 181 -1.68 -5.43 28.42
CA PHE A 181 -1.93 -6.71 27.72
C PHE A 181 -0.71 -7.64 27.81
N TRP A 182 0.49 -7.14 27.53
CA TRP A 182 1.70 -7.98 27.54
C TRP A 182 2.16 -8.39 28.94
N VAL A 183 2.07 -7.50 29.91
CA VAL A 183 2.59 -7.71 31.28
C VAL A 183 1.59 -8.41 32.19
N GLU A 184 0.29 -8.16 32.03
CA GLU A 184 -0.73 -8.64 32.97
C GLU A 184 -1.65 -9.72 32.38
N GLU A 185 -1.85 -9.76 31.07
CA GLU A 185 -2.73 -10.75 30.43
C GLU A 185 -1.91 -11.88 29.80
N PHE A 186 -1.10 -11.55 28.78
CA PHE A 186 -0.32 -12.52 28.02
C PHE A 186 0.71 -13.26 28.89
N SER A 187 1.32 -12.58 29.87
CA SER A 187 2.31 -13.19 30.77
C SER A 187 1.73 -14.30 31.66
N LYS A 188 0.41 -14.25 31.95
CA LYS A 188 -0.30 -15.22 32.79
C LYS A 188 -0.75 -16.45 32.01
N TRP A 189 -0.65 -16.42 30.69
CA TRP A 189 -1.00 -17.56 29.86
C TRP A 189 -0.05 -18.72 30.12
N THR A 190 -0.61 -19.92 30.26
CA THR A 190 0.22 -21.13 30.24
C THR A 190 0.84 -21.30 28.86
N ALA A 191 2.03 -21.94 28.78
CA ALA A 191 2.68 -22.17 27.49
C ALA A 191 1.75 -22.85 26.47
N LYS A 192 1.01 -23.88 26.91
CA LYS A 192 0.02 -24.57 26.09
C LYS A 192 -1.09 -23.64 25.58
N TYR A 193 -1.66 -22.81 26.45
CA TYR A 193 -2.71 -21.88 26.04
C TYR A 193 -2.18 -20.82 25.07
N ALA A 194 -0.98 -20.30 25.31
CA ALA A 194 -0.35 -19.33 24.41
C ALA A 194 -0.11 -19.92 23.02
N ASP A 195 0.38 -21.17 22.94
CA ASP A 195 0.57 -21.87 21.66
C ASP A 195 -0.76 -22.02 20.90
N GLU A 196 -1.82 -22.47 21.57
CA GLU A 196 -3.16 -22.65 20.97
C GLU A 196 -3.80 -21.32 20.55
N ALA A 197 -3.66 -20.27 21.37
CA ALA A 197 -4.23 -18.95 21.10
C ALA A 197 -3.52 -18.25 19.93
N ASN A 198 -2.18 -18.35 19.88
CA ASN A 198 -1.34 -17.69 18.88
C ASN A 198 -1.31 -18.44 17.55
N ALA A 199 -1.60 -19.75 17.53
CA ALA A 199 -1.51 -20.60 16.34
C ALA A 199 -2.23 -20.00 15.11
N ALA A 200 -3.40 -19.40 15.31
CA ALA A 200 -4.17 -18.82 14.21
C ALA A 200 -3.46 -17.60 13.58
N VAL A 201 -2.91 -16.70 14.41
CA VAL A 201 -2.13 -15.53 13.94
C VAL A 201 -0.84 -15.98 13.27
N LEU A 202 -0.11 -16.89 13.92
CA LEU A 202 1.16 -17.44 13.42
C LEU A 202 0.98 -18.13 12.07
N ASN A 203 -0.12 -18.86 11.86
CA ASN A 203 -0.42 -19.50 10.59
C ASN A 203 -0.61 -18.46 9.47
N LYS A 204 -1.36 -17.38 9.69
CA LYS A 204 -1.60 -16.36 8.65
C LYS A 204 -0.35 -15.56 8.31
N ILE A 205 0.40 -15.13 9.33
CA ILE A 205 1.69 -14.46 9.11
C ILE A 205 2.67 -15.43 8.43
N GLY A 206 2.70 -16.69 8.87
CA GLY A 206 3.52 -17.75 8.28
C GLY A 206 3.23 -17.97 6.80
N GLN A 207 1.95 -18.02 6.40
CA GLN A 207 1.55 -18.10 4.99
C GLN A 207 2.11 -16.93 4.17
N LEU A 208 1.98 -15.70 4.69
CA LEU A 208 2.47 -14.50 4.03
C LEU A 208 3.99 -14.52 3.82
N VAL A 209 4.74 -14.84 4.87
CA VAL A 209 6.21 -14.75 4.88
C VAL A 209 6.91 -16.02 4.38
N SER A 210 6.13 -17.07 4.07
CA SER A 210 6.63 -18.31 3.45
C SER A 210 7.16 -18.07 2.04
N ASN A 211 6.61 -17.07 1.31
CA ASN A 211 7.11 -16.67 0.01
C ASN A 211 8.36 -15.78 0.19
N PRO A 212 9.54 -16.19 -0.30
CA PRO A 212 10.76 -15.40 -0.18
C PRO A 212 10.65 -14.00 -0.76
N LEU A 213 9.88 -13.81 -1.85
CA LEU A 213 9.65 -12.50 -2.47
C LEU A 213 9.00 -11.53 -1.49
N ILE A 214 7.94 -11.98 -0.82
CA ILE A 214 7.23 -11.17 0.18
C ILE A 214 8.12 -10.91 1.38
N ARG A 215 8.80 -11.95 1.87
CA ARG A 215 9.72 -11.83 3.00
C ARG A 215 10.82 -10.81 2.75
N HIS A 216 11.36 -10.73 1.53
CA HIS A 216 12.37 -9.74 1.15
C HIS A 216 11.80 -8.31 1.06
N ILE A 217 10.50 -8.15 0.82
CA ILE A 217 9.84 -6.84 0.79
C ILE A 217 9.53 -6.35 2.22
N VAL A 218 8.80 -7.15 2.98
CA VAL A 218 8.23 -6.74 4.29
C VAL A 218 9.15 -7.02 5.48
N GLY A 219 10.27 -7.70 5.24
CA GLY A 219 11.29 -8.02 6.24
C GLY A 219 12.41 -6.98 6.35
N GLN A 220 12.35 -5.91 5.58
CA GLN A 220 13.31 -4.81 5.68
C GLN A 220 12.82 -3.82 6.76
N PRO A 221 13.70 -3.32 7.64
CA PRO A 221 13.31 -2.37 8.69
C PRO A 221 12.90 -0.99 8.13
N HIS A 222 13.40 -0.63 6.95
CA HIS A 222 13.13 0.64 6.28
C HIS A 222 12.53 0.42 4.89
N SER A 223 11.57 1.26 4.52
CA SER A 223 11.09 1.28 3.13
C SER A 223 12.12 1.97 2.25
N THR A 224 12.34 1.40 1.08
CA THR A 224 13.22 2.00 0.05
C THR A 224 12.51 3.08 -0.76
N ILE A 225 11.19 3.16 -0.63
CA ILE A 225 10.33 4.13 -1.31
C ILE A 225 9.71 5.12 -0.32
N ASN A 226 9.75 6.40 -0.65
CA ASN A 226 9.06 7.44 0.09
C ASN A 226 7.83 7.91 -0.70
N LEU A 227 6.65 7.40 -0.34
CA LEU A 227 5.41 7.70 -1.05
C LEU A 227 5.00 9.18 -0.95
N ARG A 228 5.33 9.85 0.16
CA ARG A 228 5.07 11.29 0.32
C ARG A 228 5.91 12.10 -0.66
N GLN A 229 7.20 11.80 -0.73
CA GLN A 229 8.12 12.44 -1.68
C GLN A 229 7.70 12.19 -3.13
N ILE A 230 7.31 10.95 -3.47
CA ILE A 230 6.82 10.60 -4.81
C ILE A 230 5.61 11.47 -5.20
N MET A 231 4.67 11.70 -4.28
CA MET A 231 3.51 12.57 -4.53
C MET A 231 3.90 14.04 -4.66
N ASP A 232 4.74 14.55 -3.76
CA ASP A 232 5.10 15.97 -3.73
C ASP A 232 5.95 16.39 -4.94
N GLU A 233 6.82 15.48 -5.40
CA GLU A 233 7.68 15.71 -6.57
C GLU A 233 6.97 15.38 -7.90
N GLY A 234 5.72 14.89 -7.88
CA GLY A 234 4.97 14.55 -9.10
C GLY A 234 5.57 13.35 -9.85
N LYS A 235 6.14 12.37 -9.14
CA LYS A 235 6.78 11.19 -9.72
C LYS A 235 5.80 10.16 -10.28
N ILE A 236 6.32 9.17 -10.97
CA ILE A 236 5.56 8.08 -11.60
C ILE A 236 5.82 6.80 -10.81
N LEU A 237 4.85 6.39 -9.99
CA LEU A 237 4.86 5.13 -9.26
C LEU A 237 4.09 4.07 -10.03
N ILE A 238 4.76 3.02 -10.49
CA ILE A 238 4.15 1.87 -11.17
C ILE A 238 4.35 0.62 -10.31
N MET A 239 3.27 0.08 -9.76
CA MET A 239 3.25 -1.14 -8.97
C MET A 239 2.71 -2.30 -9.80
N ASN A 240 3.61 -3.19 -10.25
CA ASN A 240 3.26 -4.42 -10.94
C ASN A 240 3.13 -5.56 -9.93
N LEU A 241 1.90 -5.90 -9.57
CA LEU A 241 1.56 -6.93 -8.58
C LEU A 241 1.08 -8.23 -9.22
N SER A 242 1.57 -8.55 -10.43
CA SER A 242 1.11 -9.69 -11.23
C SER A 242 0.93 -10.97 -10.41
N LYS A 243 -0.33 -11.36 -10.22
CA LYS A 243 -0.73 -12.50 -9.37
C LYS A 243 -0.05 -13.82 -9.75
N GLY A 244 0.26 -14.02 -11.03
CA GLY A 244 0.87 -15.25 -11.55
C GLY A 244 2.26 -15.55 -10.98
N ARG A 245 2.97 -14.55 -10.42
CA ARG A 245 4.30 -14.72 -9.83
C ARG A 245 4.29 -14.71 -8.30
N MET A 246 3.33 -14.04 -7.68
CA MET A 246 3.29 -13.82 -6.22
C MET A 246 2.26 -14.68 -5.48
N GLY A 247 1.24 -15.18 -6.18
CA GLY A 247 0.03 -15.72 -5.60
C GLY A 247 -1.01 -14.63 -5.32
N GLU A 248 -2.29 -15.00 -5.38
CA GLU A 248 -3.41 -14.06 -5.28
C GLU A 248 -3.51 -13.37 -3.92
N ASP A 249 -3.39 -14.11 -2.82
CA ASP A 249 -3.48 -13.57 -1.46
C ASP A 249 -2.36 -12.56 -1.19
N ASN A 250 -1.13 -12.90 -1.58
CA ASN A 250 0.04 -12.04 -1.38
C ASN A 250 -0.03 -10.75 -2.21
N SER A 251 -0.45 -10.84 -3.48
CA SER A 251 -0.67 -9.68 -4.34
C SER A 251 -1.75 -8.76 -3.76
N SER A 252 -2.86 -9.35 -3.31
CA SER A 252 -3.97 -8.61 -2.70
C SER A 252 -3.55 -7.90 -1.42
N LEU A 253 -2.76 -8.57 -0.57
CA LEU A 253 -2.29 -8.03 0.69
C LEU A 253 -1.28 -6.89 0.50
N ILE A 254 -0.25 -7.09 -0.33
CA ILE A 254 0.73 -6.04 -0.65
C ILE A 254 0.03 -4.83 -1.28
N GLY A 255 -0.84 -5.06 -2.28
CA GLY A 255 -1.59 -3.99 -2.92
C GLY A 255 -2.45 -3.21 -1.95
N ALA A 256 -3.15 -3.90 -1.04
CA ALA A 256 -3.97 -3.23 -0.03
C ALA A 256 -3.14 -2.42 0.98
N MET A 257 -1.97 -2.92 1.41
CA MET A 257 -1.06 -2.16 2.28
C MET A 257 -0.50 -0.92 1.57
N PHE A 258 -0.16 -1.03 0.29
CA PHE A 258 0.25 0.12 -0.53
C PHE A 258 -0.86 1.17 -0.60
N ILE A 259 -2.11 0.76 -0.87
CA ILE A 259 -3.26 1.68 -0.88
C ILE A 259 -3.38 2.42 0.45
N THR A 260 -3.27 1.70 1.58
CA THR A 260 -3.29 2.32 2.91
C THR A 260 -2.16 3.33 3.09
N LYS A 261 -0.91 2.99 2.72
CA LYS A 261 0.22 3.92 2.87
C LYS A 261 0.15 5.10 1.91
N ILE A 262 -0.36 4.92 0.69
CA ILE A 262 -0.66 5.99 -0.26
C ILE A 262 -1.70 6.93 0.34
N GLN A 263 -2.79 6.41 0.90
CA GLN A 263 -3.81 7.23 1.56
C GLN A 263 -3.22 8.03 2.72
N MET A 264 -2.38 7.42 3.55
CA MET A 264 -1.71 8.11 4.66
C MET A 264 -0.74 9.20 4.17
N ALA A 265 0.04 8.91 3.13
CA ALA A 265 0.93 9.89 2.51
C ALA A 265 0.14 11.07 1.92
N ALA A 266 -1.02 10.81 1.30
CA ALA A 266 -1.90 11.84 0.79
C ALA A 266 -2.53 12.69 1.92
N MET A 267 -2.94 12.06 3.03
CA MET A 267 -3.50 12.77 4.19
C MET A 267 -2.45 13.63 4.89
N SER A 268 -1.19 13.18 4.96
CA SER A 268 -0.13 13.96 5.58
C SER A 268 0.17 15.25 4.82
N ARG A 269 -0.18 15.36 3.52
CA ARG A 269 -0.06 16.59 2.70
C ARG A 269 -1.03 17.70 3.14
N ALA A 270 -1.86 17.47 4.16
CA ALA A 270 -2.71 18.49 4.76
C ALA A 270 -1.91 19.69 5.29
N ASP A 271 -0.64 19.50 5.60
CA ASP A 271 0.33 20.51 6.05
C ASP A 271 0.80 21.47 4.94
N ILE A 272 0.61 21.13 3.66
CA ILE A 272 0.92 22.01 2.54
C ILE A 272 -0.12 23.14 2.52
N SER A 273 0.35 24.35 2.84
CA SER A 273 -0.44 25.57 3.09
C SER A 273 -1.18 26.11 1.86
N ASN A 274 -0.73 25.77 0.66
CA ASN A 274 -1.33 26.21 -0.60
C ASN A 274 -1.97 25.02 -1.32
N LEU A 275 -3.27 25.10 -1.60
CA LEU A 275 -3.98 24.07 -2.36
C LEU A 275 -3.49 23.99 -3.82
N GLU A 276 -2.98 25.10 -4.37
CA GLU A 276 -2.39 25.17 -5.73
C GLU A 276 -1.02 24.48 -5.81
N ASP A 277 -0.26 24.43 -4.71
CA ASP A 277 1.04 23.74 -4.64
C ASP A 277 0.88 22.22 -4.48
N ARG A 278 -0.34 21.74 -4.24
CA ARG A 278 -0.66 20.31 -4.27
C ARG A 278 -0.77 19.86 -5.72
N LYS A 279 0.38 19.58 -6.34
CA LYS A 279 0.41 18.84 -7.60
C LYS A 279 -0.40 17.54 -7.43
N SER A 280 -1.36 17.33 -8.33
CA SER A 280 -2.21 16.14 -8.40
C SER A 280 -1.41 14.92 -8.82
#